data_AF-A0AA91PWC0-F1
#
_entry.id   AF-A0AA91PWC0-F1
#
_cell.length_a   1.000
_cell.length_b   1.000
_cell.length_c   1.000
_cell.angle_alpha   90.00
_cell.angle_beta   90.00
_cell.angle_gamma   90.00
#
_symmetry.space_group_name_H-M   'P 1'
#
loop_
_entity.id
_entity.type
_entity.pdbx_description
1 polymer ?
#
loop_
_entity_poly.entity_id
_entity_poly.type
_entity_poly.pdbx_seq_one_letter_code
_entity_poly.pdbx_strand_id
1 'polypeptide(L)'
;MPVTRSKATVTDITLTQTVKVEKPRAARKAKVNGKIVSKASKGNRNIEHLFALAEVPKDLSLPSEFEAYHDSRFIEGVKHILSIDPTLYPVVVHSKFRAFSNEDKPIQSERDTILHYWYALISSVIGQQVSGSAAKAIESRFSSSFEGKPTPEKTLLKTDEELRAVGLSKMKAKYVRHISETFAQPGELTSLAFYSTPKEDVIKGLTQLMGIGEWSAKMFAVFTLRELDIFAFDDLGVARGVART
;
A
#
# COMPACT_ATOMS: atom_id res chain seq x y z
N MET A 1 -44.83 -4.06 -29.12
CA MET A 1 -45.52 -5.23 -28.53
C MET A 1 -44.80 -5.58 -27.24
N PRO A 2 -45.48 -5.59 -26.07
CA PRO A 2 -44.85 -5.47 -24.76
C PRO A 2 -44.39 -6.81 -24.17
N VAL A 3 -43.35 -6.74 -23.35
CA VAL A 3 -42.77 -7.87 -22.61
C VAL A 3 -43.53 -8.07 -21.30
N THR A 4 -44.05 -9.28 -21.11
CA THR A 4 -44.88 -9.71 -19.98
C THR A 4 -44.07 -9.80 -18.68
N ARG A 5 -44.59 -9.19 -17.61
CA ARG A 5 -44.02 -9.17 -16.25
C ARG A 5 -44.64 -10.32 -15.44
N SER A 6 -43.86 -11.35 -15.12
CA SER A 6 -44.29 -12.42 -14.20
C SER A 6 -44.11 -11.99 -12.74
N LYS A 7 -45.20 -12.03 -11.98
CA LYS A 7 -45.23 -11.89 -10.52
C LYS A 7 -44.63 -13.15 -9.88
N ALA A 8 -43.73 -12.97 -8.92
CA ALA A 8 -43.30 -14.04 -8.02
C ALA A 8 -43.73 -13.71 -6.58
N THR A 9 -44.31 -14.72 -5.97
CA THR A 9 -45.05 -14.76 -4.70
C THR A 9 -44.12 -14.60 -3.50
N VAL A 10 -44.51 -13.74 -2.56
CA VAL A 10 -43.88 -13.62 -1.24
C VAL A 10 -44.19 -14.89 -0.45
N THR A 11 -43.14 -15.59 -0.01
CA THR A 11 -43.25 -16.69 0.95
C THR A 11 -42.41 -16.32 2.17
N ASP A 12 -43.07 -16.20 3.32
CA ASP A 12 -42.46 -15.92 4.61
C ASP A 12 -41.39 -16.96 4.95
N ILE A 13 -40.17 -16.50 5.23
CA ILE A 13 -39.10 -17.32 5.80
C ILE A 13 -38.96 -16.95 7.27
N THR A 14 -39.44 -17.85 8.12
CA THR A 14 -39.27 -17.84 9.57
C THR A 14 -37.78 -17.95 9.93
N LEU A 15 -37.25 -16.93 10.60
CA LEU A 15 -35.91 -16.91 11.19
C LEU A 15 -35.87 -17.80 12.44
N THR A 16 -35.36 -19.02 12.32
CA THR A 16 -34.83 -19.78 13.46
C THR A 16 -33.33 -19.51 13.60
N GLN A 17 -32.97 -18.65 14.55
CA GLN A 17 -31.61 -18.50 15.04
C GLN A 17 -31.21 -19.73 15.86
N THR A 18 -30.27 -20.52 15.37
CA THR A 18 -29.48 -21.43 16.23
C THR A 18 -28.13 -20.78 16.53
N VAL A 19 -28.00 -20.23 17.74
CA VAL A 19 -26.74 -19.73 18.30
C VAL A 19 -25.81 -20.93 18.55
N LYS A 20 -24.72 -21.03 17.78
CA LYS A 20 -23.58 -21.90 18.15
C LYS A 20 -22.69 -21.13 19.11
N VAL A 21 -22.71 -21.54 20.38
CA VAL A 21 -21.76 -21.09 21.40
C VAL A 21 -20.40 -21.73 21.12
N GLU A 22 -19.45 -20.93 20.63
CA GLU A 22 -18.06 -21.35 20.43
C GLU A 22 -17.33 -21.35 21.78
N LYS A 23 -16.87 -22.52 22.25
CA LYS A 23 -16.07 -22.64 23.48
C LYS A 23 -14.66 -22.04 23.26
N PRO A 24 -14.08 -21.31 24.24
CA PRO A 24 -12.76 -20.71 24.09
C PRO A 24 -11.66 -21.77 23.96
N ARG A 25 -10.84 -21.62 22.93
CA ARG A 25 -9.67 -22.47 22.63
C ARG A 25 -8.59 -22.24 23.70
N ALA A 26 -8.31 -23.26 24.51
CA ALA A 26 -7.30 -23.22 25.55
C ALA A 26 -5.89 -22.96 24.97
N ALA A 27 -5.21 -21.93 25.48
CA ALA A 27 -3.82 -21.65 25.17
C ALA A 27 -2.90 -22.73 25.75
N ARG A 28 -2.11 -23.40 24.90
CA ARG A 28 -1.03 -24.30 25.34
C ARG A 28 0.09 -23.48 25.98
N LYS A 29 0.34 -23.68 27.28
CA LYS A 29 1.51 -23.14 28.00
C LYS A 29 2.72 -24.05 27.77
N ALA A 30 3.79 -23.53 27.20
CA ALA A 30 5.12 -24.16 27.26
C ALA A 30 5.89 -23.55 28.45
N LYS A 31 6.42 -24.39 29.34
CA LYS A 31 7.20 -24.00 30.52
C LYS A 31 8.68 -24.20 30.21
N VAL A 32 9.47 -23.13 30.16
CA VAL A 32 10.94 -23.17 30.33
C VAL A 32 11.36 -21.92 31.12
N ASN A 33 12.03 -22.15 32.26
CA ASN A 33 12.73 -21.21 33.14
C ASN A 33 11.99 -19.94 33.62
N GLY A 34 11.19 -20.10 34.68
CA GLY A 34 11.27 -19.28 35.91
C GLY A 34 11.01 -17.76 35.88
N LYS A 35 10.80 -17.11 34.74
CA LYS A 35 10.37 -15.71 34.66
C LYS A 35 9.21 -15.57 33.68
N ILE A 36 8.06 -15.13 34.20
CA ILE A 36 6.93 -14.71 33.37
C ILE A 36 7.35 -13.38 32.72
N VAL A 37 7.94 -13.45 31.54
CA VAL A 37 7.97 -12.32 30.62
C VAL A 37 6.71 -12.44 29.79
N SER A 38 5.74 -11.56 30.04
CA SER A 38 4.60 -11.41 29.15
C SER A 38 5.16 -11.04 27.77
N LYS A 39 5.10 -11.98 26.82
CA LYS A 39 5.18 -11.61 25.40
C LYS A 39 4.07 -10.60 25.19
N ALA A 40 4.44 -9.36 24.85
CA ALA A 40 3.50 -8.40 24.31
C ALA A 40 2.79 -9.11 23.15
N SER A 41 1.52 -9.46 23.38
CA SER A 41 0.61 -9.80 22.31
C SER A 41 0.76 -8.69 21.28
N LYS A 42 0.93 -9.05 20.00
CA LYS A 42 0.66 -8.10 18.91
C LYS A 42 -0.84 -7.81 19.00
N GLY A 43 -1.19 -6.97 19.97
CA GLY A 43 -2.52 -6.49 20.20
C GLY A 43 -2.95 -5.84 18.91
N ASN A 44 -4.10 -6.28 18.43
CA ASN A 44 -4.85 -5.59 17.40
C ASN A 44 -4.81 -4.10 17.78
N ARG A 45 -4.07 -3.27 17.03
CA ARG A 45 -4.05 -1.82 17.21
C ARG A 45 -5.40 -1.34 16.71
N ASN A 46 -6.44 -1.53 17.52
CA ASN A 46 -7.77 -1.07 17.20
C ASN A 46 -7.68 0.45 17.15
N ILE A 47 -7.99 1.03 15.99
CA ILE A 47 -7.95 2.49 15.78
C ILE A 47 -8.85 3.22 16.80
N GLU A 48 -9.93 2.56 17.23
CA GLU A 48 -10.83 3.03 18.30
C GLU A 48 -10.09 3.22 19.63
N HIS A 49 -9.11 2.38 19.92
CA HIS A 49 -8.28 2.53 21.12
C HIS A 49 -7.34 3.73 21.01
N LEU A 50 -6.90 4.11 19.79
CA LEU A 50 -6.08 5.30 19.62
C LEU A 50 -6.88 6.58 19.86
N PHE A 51 -8.12 6.65 19.37
CA PHE A 51 -9.03 7.77 19.66
C PHE A 51 -9.34 7.92 21.15
N ALA A 52 -9.36 6.82 21.92
CA ALA A 52 -9.57 6.86 23.36
C ALA A 52 -8.32 7.26 24.18
N LEU A 53 -7.13 7.25 23.59
CA LEU A 53 -5.85 7.37 24.32
C LEU A 53 -5.22 8.77 24.32
N ALA A 54 -5.64 9.68 23.43
CA ALA A 54 -4.98 10.97 23.28
C ALA A 54 -5.95 12.12 23.49
N GLU A 55 -5.66 12.98 24.48
CA GLU A 55 -6.25 14.30 24.54
C GLU A 55 -5.69 15.14 23.39
N VAL A 56 -6.57 15.74 22.61
CA VAL A 56 -6.18 16.66 21.53
C VAL A 56 -5.71 17.97 22.18
N PRO A 57 -4.43 18.38 22.01
CA PRO A 57 -3.95 19.64 22.55
C PRO A 57 -4.72 20.82 21.97
N LYS A 58 -5.02 21.83 22.78
CA LYS A 58 -5.78 23.01 22.32
C LYS A 58 -5.06 23.79 21.21
N ASP A 59 -3.73 23.75 21.20
CA ASP A 59 -2.87 24.41 20.21
C ASP A 59 -2.47 23.48 19.05
N LEU A 60 -2.92 22.22 19.06
CA LEU A 60 -2.58 21.19 18.08
C LEU A 60 -1.06 20.97 17.93
N SER A 61 -0.30 21.26 18.98
CA SER A 61 1.14 21.01 19.00
C SER A 61 1.44 19.54 18.75
N LEU A 62 2.39 19.26 17.85
CA LEU A 62 2.85 17.90 17.55
C LEU A 62 3.97 17.51 18.53
N PRO A 63 4.08 16.22 18.91
CA PRO A 63 5.19 15.76 19.73
C PRO A 63 6.55 15.99 19.03
N SER A 64 7.55 16.44 19.78
CA SER A 64 8.86 16.78 19.20
C SER A 64 9.54 15.59 18.52
N GLU A 65 9.35 14.37 19.03
CA GLU A 65 9.84 13.15 18.38
C GLU A 65 9.13 12.84 17.06
N PHE A 66 7.87 13.25 16.90
CA PHE A 66 7.12 13.09 15.66
C PHE A 66 7.63 14.08 14.60
N GLU A 67 7.83 15.34 14.98
CA GLU A 67 8.40 16.37 14.10
C GLU A 67 9.84 16.04 13.69
N ALA A 68 10.68 15.55 14.62
CA ALA A 68 12.07 15.19 14.32
C ALA A 68 12.17 13.99 13.35
N TYR A 69 11.21 13.06 13.39
CA TYR A 69 11.24 11.87 12.56
C TYR A 69 10.83 12.13 11.11
N HIS A 70 9.89 13.06 10.87
CA HIS A 70 9.30 13.29 9.55
C HIS A 70 9.85 14.53 8.84
N ASP A 71 9.79 14.54 7.51
CA ASP A 71 10.22 15.69 6.70
C ASP A 71 9.33 16.92 6.91
N SER A 72 9.91 18.11 6.75
CA SER A 72 9.24 19.37 7.10
C SER A 72 7.98 19.63 6.29
N ARG A 73 7.97 19.26 4.99
CA ARG A 73 6.80 19.42 4.12
C ARG A 73 5.64 18.52 4.57
N PHE A 74 5.95 17.27 4.96
CA PHE A 74 4.96 16.38 5.54
C PHE A 74 4.37 16.95 6.85
N ILE A 75 5.22 17.51 7.72
CA ILE A 75 4.76 18.15 8.96
C ILE A 75 3.85 19.35 8.69
N GLU A 76 4.17 20.19 7.71
CA GLU A 76 3.29 21.29 7.27
C GLU A 76 1.92 20.78 6.80
N GLY A 77 1.91 19.72 5.98
CA GLY A 77 0.68 19.07 5.54
C GLY A 77 -0.15 18.50 6.70
N VAL A 78 0.49 17.85 7.66
CA VAL A 78 -0.17 17.35 8.88
C VAL A 78 -0.78 18.49 9.69
N LYS A 79 -0.05 19.59 9.91
CA LYS A 79 -0.57 20.77 10.62
C LYS A 79 -1.80 21.37 9.92
N HIS A 80 -1.77 21.42 8.60
CA HIS A 80 -2.92 21.86 7.80
C HIS A 80 -4.13 20.92 7.94
N ILE A 81 -3.92 19.61 7.84
CA ILE A 81 -5.00 18.62 8.03
C ILE A 81 -5.62 18.75 9.42
N LEU A 82 -4.80 18.89 10.46
CA LEU A 82 -5.28 18.99 11.84
C LEU A 82 -5.98 20.31 12.14
N SER A 83 -5.67 21.40 11.43
CA SER A 83 -6.41 22.65 11.58
C SER A 83 -7.80 22.59 10.98
N ILE A 84 -8.02 21.70 10.00
CA ILE A 84 -9.33 21.39 9.41
C ILE A 84 -10.08 20.37 10.26
N ASP A 85 -9.42 19.28 10.63
CA ASP A 85 -10.00 18.19 11.41
C ASP A 85 -9.07 17.75 12.57
N PRO A 86 -9.21 18.38 13.75
CA PRO A 86 -8.46 18.02 14.95
C PRO A 86 -8.70 16.59 15.44
N THR A 87 -9.82 15.95 15.03
CA THR A 87 -10.17 14.62 15.53
C THR A 87 -9.20 13.55 15.03
N LEU A 88 -8.47 13.82 13.95
CA LEU A 88 -7.44 12.93 13.39
C LEU A 88 -6.15 12.91 14.21
N TYR A 89 -5.95 13.85 15.14
CA TYR A 89 -4.73 14.00 15.94
C TYR A 89 -4.26 12.68 16.57
N PRO A 90 -5.11 11.90 17.28
CA PRO A 90 -4.69 10.67 17.95
C PRO A 90 -4.13 9.64 16.96
N VAL A 91 -4.71 9.54 15.76
CA VAL A 91 -4.28 8.59 14.73
C VAL A 91 -2.95 9.03 14.10
N VAL A 92 -2.79 10.33 13.86
CA VAL A 92 -1.58 10.91 13.29
C VAL A 92 -0.38 10.68 14.19
N VAL A 93 -0.43 11.15 15.45
CA VAL A 93 0.76 11.19 16.32
C VAL A 93 1.20 9.80 16.82
N HIS A 94 0.29 8.81 16.79
CA HIS A 94 0.60 7.41 17.13
C HIS A 94 1.07 6.58 15.93
N SER A 95 1.14 7.18 14.74
CA SER A 95 1.59 6.53 13.51
C SER A 95 3.00 6.98 13.14
N LYS A 96 3.81 6.06 12.61
CA LYS A 96 5.12 6.40 12.01
C LYS A 96 5.01 6.26 10.50
N PHE A 97 5.05 7.39 9.79
CA PHE A 97 4.93 7.44 8.35
C PHE A 97 6.31 7.33 7.70
N ARG A 98 6.81 6.10 7.59
CA ARG A 98 8.17 5.82 7.10
C ARG A 98 8.47 6.44 5.73
N ALA A 99 7.49 6.51 4.83
CA ALA A 99 7.66 7.11 3.50
C ALA A 99 7.95 8.62 3.54
N PHE A 100 7.70 9.27 4.67
CA PHE A 100 7.91 10.71 4.87
C PHE A 100 8.90 10.96 6.02
N SER A 101 9.80 10.01 6.29
CA SER A 101 10.82 10.18 7.32
C SER A 101 12.05 10.94 6.79
N ASN A 102 12.79 11.57 7.70
CA ASN A 102 14.09 12.19 7.42
C ASN A 102 15.20 11.14 7.19
N GLU A 103 14.96 9.88 7.55
CA GLU A 103 15.90 8.77 7.35
C GLU A 103 15.90 8.28 5.90
N ASP A 104 14.81 8.49 5.17
CA ASP A 104 14.68 8.06 3.78
C ASP A 104 15.35 9.08 2.85
N LYS A 105 16.63 8.81 2.54
CA LYS A 105 17.46 9.68 1.71
C LYS A 105 17.17 9.47 0.22
N PRO A 106 17.14 10.53 -0.59
CA PRO A 106 16.98 10.41 -2.03
C PRO A 106 18.11 9.58 -2.64
N ILE A 107 17.76 8.79 -3.65
CA ILE A 107 18.72 8.04 -4.45
C ILE A 107 19.57 9.04 -5.24
N GLN A 108 20.90 8.95 -5.13
CA GLN A 108 21.80 9.98 -5.66
C GLN A 108 22.00 9.91 -7.18
N SER A 109 21.80 8.73 -7.77
CA SER A 109 21.99 8.49 -9.21
C SER A 109 20.66 8.52 -9.94
N GLU A 110 20.59 9.23 -11.06
CA GLU A 110 19.43 9.24 -11.95
C GLU A 110 19.06 7.83 -12.39
N ARG A 111 20.05 7.05 -12.83
CA ARG A 111 19.84 5.66 -13.25
C ARG A 111 19.26 4.81 -12.12
N ASP A 112 19.80 4.93 -10.91
CA ASP A 112 19.31 4.13 -9.78
C ASP A 112 17.90 4.57 -9.35
N THR A 113 17.56 5.84 -9.52
CA THR A 113 16.22 6.37 -9.27
C THR A 113 15.21 5.79 -10.26
N ILE A 114 15.55 5.78 -11.55
CA ILE A 114 14.70 5.17 -12.58
C ILE A 114 14.56 3.66 -12.38
N LEU A 115 15.63 2.95 -11.98
CA LEU A 115 15.55 1.54 -11.62
C LEU A 115 14.66 1.29 -10.40
N HIS A 116 14.68 2.19 -9.42
CA HIS A 116 13.77 2.14 -8.28
C HIS A 116 12.31 2.33 -8.71
N TYR A 117 12.03 3.28 -9.60
CA TYR A 117 10.70 3.53 -10.15
C TYR A 117 10.17 2.33 -10.93
N TRP A 118 10.99 1.78 -11.82
CA TRP A 118 10.67 0.53 -12.53
C TRP A 118 10.30 -0.58 -11.53
N TYR A 119 11.17 -0.83 -10.55
CA TYR A 119 10.96 -1.92 -9.60
C TYR A 119 9.71 -1.72 -8.74
N ALA A 120 9.41 -0.48 -8.33
CA ALA A 120 8.20 -0.16 -7.59
C ALA A 120 6.92 -0.46 -8.40
N LEU A 121 6.91 -0.21 -9.71
CA LEU A 121 5.82 -0.60 -10.61
C LEU A 121 5.68 -2.12 -10.73
N ILE A 122 6.81 -2.84 -10.80
CA ILE A 122 6.81 -4.32 -10.77
C ILE A 122 6.22 -4.84 -9.45
N SER A 123 6.65 -4.30 -8.31
CA SER A 123 6.13 -4.67 -6.98
C SER A 123 4.64 -4.36 -6.85
N SER A 124 4.16 -3.26 -7.43
CA SER A 124 2.73 -2.93 -7.51
C SER A 124 1.95 -4.02 -8.25
N VAL A 125 2.42 -4.43 -9.44
CA VAL A 125 1.80 -5.53 -10.21
C VAL A 125 1.83 -6.86 -9.45
N ILE A 126 2.94 -7.17 -8.77
CA ILE A 126 3.06 -8.37 -7.93
C ILE A 126 2.00 -8.37 -6.82
N GLY A 127 1.80 -7.24 -6.16
CA GLY A 127 0.88 -7.08 -5.02
C GLY A 127 -0.61 -7.15 -5.36
N GLN A 128 -1.00 -6.98 -6.62
CA GLN A 128 -2.41 -6.96 -7.02
C GLN A 128 -3.16 -8.27 -6.68
N GLN A 129 -4.35 -8.15 -6.10
CA GLN A 129 -5.28 -9.27 -5.83
C GLN A 129 -4.69 -10.43 -5.00
N VAL A 130 -3.66 -10.16 -4.18
CA VAL A 130 -3.08 -11.15 -3.26
C VAL A 130 -2.89 -10.55 -1.88
N SER A 131 -2.71 -11.39 -0.86
CA SER A 131 -2.37 -10.90 0.47
C SER A 131 -0.97 -10.27 0.49
N GLY A 132 -0.72 -9.36 1.44
CA GLY A 132 0.60 -8.76 1.61
C GLY A 132 1.71 -9.78 1.91
N SER A 133 1.40 -10.92 2.55
CA SER A 133 2.36 -12.00 2.76
C SER A 133 2.68 -12.76 1.47
N ALA A 134 1.67 -13.00 0.63
CA ALA A 134 1.85 -13.62 -0.67
C ALA A 134 2.65 -12.72 -1.62
N ALA A 135 2.34 -11.42 -1.65
CA ALA A 135 3.08 -10.43 -2.43
C ALA A 135 4.58 -10.43 -2.08
N LYS A 136 4.91 -10.34 -0.78
CA LYS A 136 6.30 -10.40 -0.30
C LYS A 136 7.02 -11.70 -0.67
N ALA A 137 6.32 -12.83 -0.61
CA ALA A 137 6.90 -14.11 -0.99
C ALA A 137 7.20 -14.20 -2.49
N ILE A 138 6.31 -13.68 -3.34
CA ILE A 138 6.51 -13.60 -4.80
C ILE A 138 7.64 -12.63 -5.12
N GLU A 139 7.64 -11.43 -4.52
CA GLU A 139 8.68 -10.41 -4.73
C GLU A 139 10.07 -10.89 -4.30
N SER A 140 10.16 -11.60 -3.16
CA SER A 140 11.40 -12.23 -2.71
C SER A 140 11.92 -13.25 -3.74
N ARG A 141 11.08 -14.17 -4.21
CA ARG A 141 11.47 -15.13 -5.25
C ARG A 141 11.84 -14.45 -6.57
N PHE A 142 11.11 -13.40 -6.96
CA PHE A 142 11.42 -12.61 -8.15
C PHE A 142 12.83 -12.01 -8.02
N SER A 143 13.11 -11.27 -6.94
CA SER A 143 14.43 -10.65 -6.74
C SER A 143 15.56 -11.69 -6.64
N SER A 144 15.32 -12.82 -5.98
CA SER A 144 16.32 -13.89 -5.84
C SER A 144 16.54 -14.70 -7.13
N SER A 145 15.69 -14.53 -8.16
CA SER A 145 15.86 -15.22 -9.44
C SER A 145 16.91 -14.57 -10.36
N PHE A 146 17.55 -13.49 -9.90
CA PHE A 146 18.58 -12.75 -10.63
C PHE A 146 19.92 -12.81 -9.89
N GLU A 147 21.01 -12.82 -10.66
CA GLU A 147 22.34 -12.53 -10.11
C GLU A 147 22.47 -11.02 -9.86
N GLY A 148 22.49 -10.64 -8.58
CA GLY A 148 22.49 -9.25 -8.14
C GLY A 148 21.10 -8.60 -8.23
N LYS A 149 21.07 -7.26 -8.35
CA LYS A 149 19.80 -6.52 -8.42
C LYS A 149 19.06 -6.82 -9.75
N PRO A 150 17.72 -6.98 -9.71
CA PRO A 150 16.89 -7.01 -10.91
C PRO A 150 17.02 -5.69 -11.68
N THR A 151 16.98 -5.76 -13.00
CA THR A 151 16.90 -4.59 -13.89
C THR A 151 15.90 -4.88 -15.01
N PRO A 152 15.41 -3.86 -15.74
CA PRO A 152 14.58 -4.06 -16.93
C PRO A 152 15.22 -5.06 -17.89
N GLU A 153 16.49 -4.86 -18.26
CA GLU A 153 17.21 -5.67 -19.25
C GLU A 153 17.37 -7.11 -18.79
N LYS A 154 17.77 -7.34 -17.53
CA LYS A 154 17.87 -8.70 -16.97
C LYS A 154 16.52 -9.41 -16.94
N THR A 155 15.44 -8.68 -16.68
CA THR A 155 14.08 -9.24 -16.67
C THR A 155 13.65 -9.71 -18.05
N LEU A 156 14.02 -8.97 -19.10
CA LEU A 156 13.69 -9.33 -20.49
C LEU A 156 14.41 -10.58 -20.98
N LEU A 157 15.56 -10.92 -20.40
CA LEU A 157 16.29 -12.16 -20.70
C LEU A 157 15.60 -13.43 -20.16
N LYS A 158 14.65 -13.30 -19.22
CA LYS A 158 13.91 -14.44 -18.70
C LYS A 158 12.79 -14.88 -19.63
N THR A 159 12.55 -16.18 -19.70
CA THR A 159 11.38 -16.74 -20.39
C THR A 159 10.09 -16.50 -19.58
N ASP A 160 8.95 -16.64 -20.25
CA ASP A 160 7.65 -16.52 -19.57
C ASP A 160 7.46 -17.62 -18.51
N GLU A 161 8.00 -18.81 -18.74
CA GLU A 161 8.01 -19.92 -17.80
C GLU A 161 8.81 -19.58 -16.54
N GLU A 162 9.99 -18.97 -16.69
CA GLU A 162 10.83 -18.54 -15.56
C GLU A 162 10.16 -17.44 -14.73
N LEU A 163 9.53 -16.45 -15.38
CA LEU A 163 8.77 -15.41 -14.69
C LEU A 163 7.56 -15.98 -13.95
N ARG A 164 6.91 -17.01 -14.49
CA ARG A 164 5.81 -17.69 -13.80
C ARG A 164 6.29 -18.57 -12.66
N ALA A 165 7.48 -19.18 -12.78
CA ALA A 165 8.05 -20.05 -11.74
C ALA A 165 8.26 -19.32 -10.40
N VAL A 166 8.46 -18.00 -10.41
CA VAL A 166 8.54 -17.19 -9.17
C VAL A 166 7.17 -16.91 -8.54
N GLY A 167 6.07 -17.32 -9.18
CA GLY A 167 4.71 -17.20 -8.68
C GLY A 167 3.88 -16.09 -9.33
N LEU A 168 4.33 -15.53 -10.47
CA LEU A 168 3.51 -14.62 -11.27
C LEU A 168 2.43 -15.41 -12.03
N SER A 169 1.23 -14.81 -12.14
CA SER A 169 0.23 -15.29 -13.08
C SER A 169 0.66 -14.98 -14.53
N LYS A 170 0.00 -15.60 -15.51
CA LYS A 170 0.24 -15.31 -16.94
C LYS A 170 0.14 -13.81 -17.25
N MET A 171 -0.91 -13.16 -16.74
CA MET A 171 -1.15 -11.74 -16.98
C MET A 171 -0.12 -10.85 -16.30
N LYS A 172 0.25 -11.17 -15.04
CA LYS A 172 1.29 -10.42 -14.34
C LYS A 172 2.65 -10.55 -15.02
N ALA A 173 3.01 -11.73 -15.52
CA ALA A 173 4.24 -11.91 -16.29
C ALA A 173 4.26 -11.01 -17.55
N LYS A 174 3.13 -10.92 -18.26
CA LYS A 174 2.99 -10.01 -19.42
C LYS A 174 3.15 -8.53 -19.01
N TYR A 175 2.52 -8.11 -17.91
CA TYR A 175 2.64 -6.74 -17.40
C TYR A 175 4.07 -6.40 -16.98
N VAL A 176 4.72 -7.30 -16.23
CA VAL A 176 6.13 -7.17 -15.84
C VAL A 176 7.02 -7.01 -17.07
N ARG A 177 6.81 -7.85 -18.10
CA ARG A 177 7.57 -7.75 -19.36
C ARG A 177 7.34 -6.41 -20.06
N HIS A 178 6.10 -5.98 -20.23
CA HIS A 178 5.77 -4.70 -20.87
C HIS A 178 6.39 -3.50 -20.15
N ILE A 179 6.33 -3.49 -18.81
CA ILE A 179 6.96 -2.45 -17.99
C ILE A 179 8.48 -2.50 -18.16
N SER A 180 9.09 -3.68 -18.15
CA SER A 180 10.53 -3.85 -18.40
C SER A 180 10.95 -3.43 -19.82
N GLU A 181 10.15 -3.70 -20.86
CA GLU A 181 10.41 -3.25 -22.23
C GLU A 181 10.43 -1.72 -22.29
N THR A 182 9.44 -1.07 -21.66
CA THR A 182 9.33 0.39 -21.63
C THR A 182 10.51 1.04 -20.91
N PHE A 183 10.99 0.44 -19.81
CA PHE A 183 12.12 0.98 -19.03
C PHE A 183 13.51 0.56 -19.54
N ALA A 184 13.59 -0.40 -20.48
CA ALA A 184 14.86 -0.81 -21.09
C ALA A 184 15.30 0.10 -22.25
N GLN A 185 14.41 0.99 -22.72
CA GLN A 185 14.69 1.93 -23.80
C GLN A 185 14.57 3.37 -23.29
N PRO A 186 15.38 4.31 -23.79
CA PRO A 186 15.19 5.73 -23.50
C PRO A 186 13.79 6.19 -23.94
N GLY A 187 13.06 6.80 -23.03
CA GLY A 187 11.73 7.36 -23.28
C GLY A 187 11.28 8.28 -22.15
N GLU A 188 10.02 8.72 -22.24
CA GLU A 188 9.42 9.64 -21.27
C GLU A 188 9.46 9.07 -19.84
N LEU A 189 9.03 7.82 -19.65
CA LEU A 189 8.98 7.17 -18.32
C LEU A 189 10.37 6.86 -17.73
N THR A 190 11.43 6.94 -18.54
CA THR A 190 12.83 6.79 -18.07
C THR A 190 13.52 8.14 -17.84
N SER A 191 12.82 9.26 -18.00
CA SER A 191 13.33 10.60 -17.73
C SER A 191 12.87 11.09 -16.36
N LEU A 192 13.79 11.59 -15.53
CA LEU A 192 13.39 12.23 -14.26
C LEU A 192 12.58 13.52 -14.46
N ALA A 193 12.73 14.18 -15.60
CA ALA A 193 11.98 15.38 -15.93
C ALA A 193 10.47 15.11 -16.01
N PHE A 194 10.08 13.94 -16.53
CA PHE A 194 8.68 13.52 -16.57
C PHE A 194 8.04 13.49 -15.18
N TYR A 195 8.73 12.94 -14.18
CA TYR A 195 8.19 12.84 -12.81
C TYR A 195 8.11 14.19 -12.08
N SER A 196 8.73 15.23 -12.63
CA SER A 196 8.67 16.61 -12.13
C SER A 196 7.51 17.42 -12.74
N THR A 197 6.76 16.85 -13.69
CA THR A 197 5.55 17.46 -14.27
C THR A 197 4.36 17.40 -13.30
N PRO A 198 3.23 18.07 -13.61
CA PRO A 198 2.00 17.94 -12.82
C PRO A 198 1.59 16.48 -12.63
N LYS A 199 1.08 16.12 -11.45
CA LYS A 199 0.86 14.72 -11.09
C LYS A 199 -0.24 14.06 -11.90
N GLU A 200 -1.17 14.84 -12.42
CA GLU A 200 -2.17 14.40 -13.38
C GLU A 200 -1.51 13.84 -14.65
N ASP A 201 -0.46 14.47 -15.14
CA ASP A 201 0.26 14.04 -16.33
C ASP A 201 1.14 12.82 -16.04
N VAL A 202 1.78 12.79 -14.87
CA VAL A 202 2.51 11.60 -14.38
C VAL A 202 1.57 10.39 -14.28
N ILE A 203 0.40 10.56 -13.66
CA ILE A 203 -0.61 9.50 -13.52
C ILE A 203 -1.07 9.03 -14.91
N LYS A 204 -1.41 9.95 -15.83
CA LYS A 204 -1.82 9.60 -17.19
C LYS A 204 -0.73 8.82 -17.94
N GLY A 205 0.52 9.25 -17.86
CA GLY A 205 1.64 8.55 -18.50
C GLY A 205 1.83 7.14 -17.93
N LEU A 206 1.79 6.99 -16.60
CA LEU A 206 1.90 5.68 -15.95
C LEU A 206 0.75 4.73 -16.30
N THR A 207 -0.47 5.24 -16.50
CA THR A 207 -1.63 4.40 -16.88
C THR A 207 -1.54 3.83 -18.29
N GLN A 208 -0.59 4.29 -19.12
CA GLN A 208 -0.31 3.66 -20.41
C GLN A 208 0.40 2.31 -20.26
N LEU A 209 1.00 2.03 -19.09
CA LEU A 209 1.63 0.75 -18.81
C LEU A 209 0.55 -0.32 -18.58
N MET A 210 0.67 -1.44 -19.30
CA MET A 210 -0.19 -2.60 -19.08
C MET A 210 -0.17 -3.04 -17.60
N GLY A 211 -1.36 -3.17 -17.02
CA GLY A 211 -1.51 -3.60 -15.63
C GLY A 211 -1.40 -2.48 -14.59
N ILE A 212 -1.13 -1.24 -14.99
CA ILE A 212 -1.13 -0.06 -14.11
C ILE A 212 -2.41 0.74 -14.38
N GLY A 213 -3.36 0.67 -13.45
CA GLY A 213 -4.55 1.53 -13.45
C GLY A 213 -4.33 2.84 -12.70
N GLU A 214 -5.30 3.74 -12.75
CA GLU A 214 -5.26 5.06 -12.10
C GLU A 214 -4.93 4.94 -10.60
N TRP A 215 -5.62 4.04 -9.89
CA TRP A 215 -5.34 3.78 -8.47
C TRP A 215 -3.88 3.38 -8.24
N SER A 216 -3.33 2.44 -9.03
CA SER A 216 -1.93 2.00 -8.89
C SER A 216 -0.93 3.12 -9.22
N ALA A 217 -1.24 3.98 -10.20
CA ALA A 217 -0.42 5.14 -10.53
C ALA A 217 -0.44 6.20 -9.41
N LYS A 218 -1.60 6.46 -8.79
CA LYS A 218 -1.71 7.31 -7.58
C LYS A 218 -0.89 6.73 -6.43
N MET A 219 -0.99 5.43 -6.16
CA MET A 219 -0.20 4.78 -5.11
C MET A 219 1.30 4.84 -5.38
N PHE A 220 1.71 4.72 -6.65
CA PHE A 220 3.10 4.96 -7.04
C PHE A 220 3.52 6.40 -6.75
N ALA A 221 2.71 7.40 -7.11
CA ALA A 221 3.05 8.79 -6.82
C ALA A 221 3.13 9.08 -5.31
N VAL A 222 2.20 8.56 -4.50
CA VAL A 222 2.22 8.71 -3.04
C VAL A 222 3.43 8.03 -2.40
N PHE A 223 3.69 6.75 -2.71
CA PHE A 223 4.68 5.96 -1.97
C PHE A 223 6.08 5.92 -2.60
N THR A 224 6.18 6.15 -3.91
CA THR A 224 7.45 6.10 -4.64
C THR A 224 7.97 7.50 -4.98
N LEU A 225 7.09 8.42 -5.39
CA LEU A 225 7.47 9.81 -5.63
C LEU A 225 7.35 10.68 -4.37
N ARG A 226 6.76 10.14 -3.28
CA ARG A 226 6.51 10.85 -2.01
C ARG A 226 5.67 12.11 -2.20
N GLU A 227 4.69 12.03 -3.09
CA GLU A 227 3.77 13.14 -3.33
C GLU A 227 2.77 13.29 -2.19
N LEU A 228 2.71 14.50 -1.65
CA LEU A 228 1.87 14.84 -0.51
C LEU A 228 0.45 15.27 -0.92
N ASP A 229 0.29 15.72 -2.16
CA ASP A 229 -0.97 16.29 -2.67
C ASP A 229 -1.70 15.33 -3.62
N ILE A 230 -1.91 14.10 -3.16
CA ILE A 230 -2.67 13.09 -3.91
C ILE A 230 -3.66 12.42 -2.96
N PHE A 231 -4.95 12.54 -3.29
CA PHE A 231 -6.02 11.87 -2.57
C PHE A 231 -6.68 10.79 -3.42
N ALA A 232 -6.54 9.53 -3.02
CA ALA A 232 -7.17 8.38 -3.66
C ALA A 232 -8.54 8.09 -3.03
N PHE A 233 -9.55 8.90 -3.38
CA PHE A 233 -10.90 8.77 -2.83
C PHE A 233 -11.58 7.43 -3.17
N ASP A 234 -11.14 6.78 -4.26
CA ASP A 234 -11.60 5.49 -4.73
C ASP A 234 -10.91 4.30 -4.02
N ASP A 235 -9.93 4.58 -3.15
CA ASP A 235 -9.27 3.55 -2.36
C ASP A 235 -10.21 2.99 -1.28
N LEU A 236 -10.40 1.68 -1.29
CA LEU A 236 -11.25 0.98 -0.34
C LEU A 236 -10.74 1.08 1.11
N GLY A 237 -9.42 1.19 1.31
CA GLY A 237 -8.81 1.40 2.62
C GLY A 237 -9.13 2.79 3.17
N VAL A 238 -8.98 3.82 2.35
CA VAL A 238 -9.38 5.21 2.66
C VAL A 238 -10.87 5.27 2.98
N ALA A 239 -11.73 4.73 2.11
CA ALA A 239 -13.18 4.72 2.33
C ALA A 239 -13.57 4.02 3.65
N ARG A 240 -12.92 2.89 3.97
CA ARG A 240 -13.13 2.19 5.25
C ARG A 240 -12.59 2.94 6.45
N GLY A 241 -11.52 3.70 6.30
CA GLY A 241 -10.96 4.55 7.35
C GLY A 241 -11.90 5.69 7.69
N VAL A 242 -12.37 6.41 6.68
CA VAL A 242 -13.34 7.52 6.80
C VAL A 242 -14.67 7.03 7.36
N ALA A 243 -15.13 5.82 7.01
CA ALA A 243 -16.37 5.27 7.57
C ALA A 243 -16.30 4.91 9.07
N ARG A 244 -15.12 5.04 9.72
CA ARG A 244 -14.89 4.74 11.14
C ARG A 244 -14.63 5.98 11.99
N THR A 245 -14.45 7.14 11.36
CA THR A 245 -14.33 8.46 11.98
C THR A 245 -15.70 9.12 11.98
#